data_AF-A0A8K9XEE1-F1
#
_entry.id   AF-A0A8K9XEE1-F1
#
_cell.length_a   1.000
_cell.length_b   1.000
_cell.length_c   1.000
_cell.angle_alpha   90.00
_cell.angle_beta   90.00
_cell.angle_gamma   90.00
#
_symmetry.space_group_name_H-M   'P 1'
#
loop_
_entity.id
_entity.type
_entity.pdbx_description
1 polymer ?
#
loop_
_entity_poly.entity_id
_entity_poly.type
_entity_poly.pdbx_seq_one_letter_code
_entity_poly.pdbx_strand_id
1 'polypeptide(L)'
;MVSPAPSYDTTHTHTHTHTHTHTQQSLQIIQSTSHTASYRSTGTPSTREQEITFNINTRGTMVRTLNNMAELRGSRFGRPWPRHGLKLLFWFANDYIVFDNDNQMFANYDPEEGDFGFHHFRNRLECENNVCKRLLPDGGYPFYEVGNLHLTASYFMPNYVRKYNTGNIDTSNMDRLIISMRPDMTVDKVYVTQHEDLRNFDPVNTYCISRGLLMIMCGHPSGDMSLSNFLEQAGYSNHEPISIMYQGIAPRESRDTRINIEVESRAAPGFWESYCTIL
;
A
#
# COMPACT_ATOMS: atom_id res chain seq x y z
N MET A 1 11.32 30.74 -70.61
CA MET A 1 11.03 32.19 -70.49
C MET A 1 10.96 32.50 -69.00
N VAL A 2 11.85 33.37 -68.52
CA VAL A 2 11.60 34.80 -68.20
C VAL A 2 11.07 34.97 -66.77
N SER A 3 11.68 35.89 -66.04
CA SER A 3 11.42 36.17 -64.63
C SER A 3 10.51 37.42 -64.47
N PRO A 4 10.67 38.31 -63.46
CA PRO A 4 9.75 38.34 -62.33
C PRO A 4 9.13 39.75 -62.12
N ALA A 5 8.94 40.15 -60.85
CA ALA A 5 8.75 41.53 -60.38
C ALA A 5 7.31 42.11 -60.54
N PRO A 6 6.95 43.21 -59.83
CA PRO A 6 7.80 44.03 -58.98
C PRO A 6 7.36 44.22 -57.52
N SER A 7 8.34 44.62 -56.70
CA SER A 7 8.16 45.34 -55.44
C SER A 7 7.81 46.81 -55.68
N TYR A 8 7.33 47.49 -54.64
CA TYR A 8 7.64 48.91 -54.43
C TYR A 8 8.06 49.15 -52.97
N ASP A 9 8.93 50.14 -52.81
CA ASP A 9 9.66 50.52 -51.61
C ASP A 9 9.67 52.05 -51.52
N THR A 10 9.57 52.63 -50.33
CA THR A 10 10.07 53.98 -50.08
C THR A 10 10.44 54.23 -48.61
N THR A 11 11.75 54.37 -48.44
CA THR A 11 12.55 55.07 -47.42
C THR A 11 12.06 56.51 -47.09
N HIS A 12 12.59 57.34 -46.17
CA HIS A 12 13.85 57.46 -45.39
C HIS A 12 13.55 57.93 -43.93
N THR A 13 14.36 57.70 -42.87
CA THR A 13 15.59 58.43 -42.43
C THR A 13 15.46 59.98 -42.39
N HIS A 14 15.94 60.78 -41.42
CA HIS A 14 16.90 60.66 -40.28
C HIS A 14 16.53 61.77 -39.21
N THR A 15 17.24 62.21 -38.13
CA THR A 15 18.57 62.00 -37.49
C THR A 15 18.56 62.42 -35.98
N HIS A 16 19.72 62.66 -35.34
CA HIS A 16 19.96 62.95 -33.90
C HIS A 16 19.68 64.39 -33.41
N THR A 17 19.58 64.55 -32.07
CA THR A 17 20.39 65.51 -31.27
C THR A 17 20.55 64.99 -29.83
N HIS A 18 21.64 65.34 -29.14
CA HIS A 18 22.01 64.89 -27.78
C HIS A 18 22.24 66.11 -26.86
N THR A 19 21.87 66.06 -25.58
CA THR A 19 22.29 67.06 -24.56
C THR A 19 22.36 66.41 -23.17
N HIS A 20 23.12 66.99 -22.24
CA HIS A 20 23.44 66.45 -20.92
C HIS A 20 23.12 67.49 -19.80
N THR A 21 23.57 67.25 -18.55
CA THR A 21 23.62 68.18 -17.38
C THR A 21 22.31 68.50 -16.63
N HIS A 22 22.27 68.79 -15.30
CA HIS A 22 23.15 68.49 -14.15
C HIS A 22 22.47 68.94 -12.82
N THR A 23 22.48 68.13 -11.73
CA THR A 23 22.05 68.49 -10.32
C THR A 23 20.59 68.97 -10.12
N GLN A 24 19.99 69.05 -8.91
CA GLN A 24 20.53 69.26 -7.55
C GLN A 24 19.69 68.54 -6.45
N GLN A 25 20.03 68.77 -5.18
CA GLN A 25 19.49 68.07 -3.99
C GLN A 25 18.20 68.70 -3.42
N SER A 26 17.44 67.92 -2.67
CA SER A 26 16.58 68.41 -1.59
C SER A 26 16.67 67.49 -0.36
N LEU A 27 17.17 68.03 0.76
CA LEU A 27 17.13 67.41 2.10
C LEU A 27 15.99 68.03 2.92
N GLN A 28 15.32 67.22 3.75
CA GLN A 28 14.55 67.52 4.98
C GLN A 28 13.51 66.40 5.18
N ILE A 29 13.13 65.94 6.38
CA ILE A 29 13.74 66.05 7.72
C ILE A 29 13.35 64.77 8.50
N ILE A 30 14.14 64.38 9.51
CA ILE A 30 13.83 63.20 10.35
C ILE A 30 12.73 63.55 11.37
N GLN A 31 11.71 62.71 11.49
CA GLN A 31 10.93 62.55 12.72
C GLN A 31 10.91 61.08 13.12
N SER A 32 11.26 60.79 14.37
CA SER A 32 11.43 59.43 14.88
C SER A 32 10.31 59.08 15.86
N THR A 33 9.52 58.06 15.52
CA THR A 33 8.64 57.37 16.47
C THR A 33 8.75 55.86 16.23
N SER A 34 9.43 55.15 17.12
CA SER A 34 9.43 53.68 17.15
C SER A 34 8.16 53.16 17.81
N HIS A 35 7.56 52.08 17.29
CA HIS A 35 7.74 50.73 17.88
C HIS A 35 6.93 49.65 17.14
N THR A 36 7.52 48.45 17.06
CA THR A 36 6.87 47.13 16.89
C THR A 36 5.84 46.96 15.77
N ALA A 37 6.32 46.59 14.57
CA ALA A 37 5.53 45.84 13.60
C ALA A 37 5.75 44.32 13.80
N SER A 38 4.67 43.53 13.73
CA SER A 38 4.75 42.06 13.81
C SER A 38 5.16 41.46 12.46
N TYR A 39 6.38 40.91 12.38
CA TYR A 39 6.87 40.26 11.17
C TYR A 39 6.27 38.87 11.01
N ARG A 40 5.25 38.76 10.15
CA ARG A 40 4.70 37.49 9.68
C ARG A 40 5.69 36.85 8.68
N SER A 41 6.58 35.99 9.17
CA SER A 41 7.58 35.33 8.32
C SER A 41 6.94 34.30 7.37
N THR A 42 6.62 34.72 6.15
CA THR A 42 6.35 33.81 5.03
C THR A 42 7.66 33.43 4.35
N GLY A 43 8.54 32.75 5.09
CA GLY A 43 9.80 32.25 4.57
C GLY A 43 9.57 31.08 3.63
N THR A 44 9.95 31.21 2.36
CA THR A 44 10.17 30.06 1.47
C THR A 44 11.25 29.19 2.09
N PRO A 45 11.06 27.86 2.26
CA PRO A 45 12.10 27.00 2.82
C PRO A 45 13.39 27.13 2.00
N SER A 46 14.52 27.22 2.67
CA SER A 46 15.82 27.33 2.00
C SER A 46 16.10 26.12 1.11
N THR A 47 16.95 26.27 0.09
CA THR A 47 17.33 25.14 -0.78
C THR A 47 17.82 23.93 0.02
N ARG A 48 18.50 24.18 1.16
CA ARG A 48 18.96 23.12 2.07
C ARG A 48 17.83 22.44 2.85
N GLU A 49 16.78 23.16 3.24
CA GLU A 49 15.58 22.56 3.84
C GLU A 49 14.77 21.79 2.80
N GLN A 50 14.66 22.32 1.57
CA GLN A 50 14.06 21.61 0.44
C GLN A 50 14.85 20.33 0.12
N GLU A 51 16.18 20.39 0.08
CA GLU A 51 17.06 19.20 -0.04
C GLU A 51 16.90 18.23 1.13
N ILE A 52 16.75 18.70 2.36
CA ILE A 52 16.56 17.80 3.53
C ILE A 52 15.21 17.11 3.45
N THR A 53 14.12 17.84 3.19
CA THR A 53 12.78 17.25 2.97
C THR A 53 12.76 16.32 1.77
N PHE A 54 13.42 16.69 0.66
CA PHE A 54 13.56 15.85 -0.52
C PHE A 54 14.37 14.57 -0.23
N ASN A 55 15.50 14.66 0.49
CA ASN A 55 16.32 13.50 0.89
C ASN A 55 15.64 12.61 1.96
N ILE A 56 14.71 13.15 2.74
CA ILE A 56 13.84 12.35 3.63
C ILE A 56 12.79 11.62 2.79
N ASN A 57 12.14 12.30 1.85
CA ASN A 57 11.11 11.72 0.97
C ASN A 57 11.69 10.75 -0.09
N THR A 58 12.98 10.88 -0.47
CA THR A 58 13.65 9.98 -1.43
C THR A 58 14.43 8.82 -0.78
N ARG A 59 14.42 8.71 0.56
CA ARG A 59 14.64 7.41 1.22
C ARG A 59 13.40 6.53 1.00
N GLY A 60 13.26 6.03 -0.23
CA GLY A 60 12.14 5.18 -0.65
C GLY A 60 11.94 4.01 0.30
N THR A 61 10.67 3.66 0.55
CA THR A 61 10.25 2.79 1.65
C THR A 61 11.01 1.47 1.67
N MET A 62 11.97 1.34 2.60
CA MET A 62 12.81 0.13 2.74
C MET A 62 12.04 -0.98 3.45
N VAL A 63 11.20 -1.67 2.70
CA VAL A 63 10.48 -2.86 3.17
C VAL A 63 11.47 -3.99 3.45
N ARG A 64 11.39 -4.58 4.66
CA ARG A 64 12.26 -5.69 5.06
C ARG A 64 11.93 -6.96 4.29
N THR A 65 12.95 -7.64 3.75
CA THR A 65 12.81 -9.00 3.20
C THR A 65 12.83 -10.07 4.30
N LEU A 66 11.96 -11.07 4.18
CA LEU A 66 11.94 -12.31 4.97
C LEU A 66 12.51 -13.43 4.11
N ASN A 67 13.53 -14.13 4.62
CA ASN A 67 14.39 -14.99 3.82
C ASN A 67 14.27 -16.48 4.14
N ASN A 68 13.60 -16.82 5.24
CA ASN A 68 13.46 -18.19 5.76
C ASN A 68 12.23 -18.30 6.69
N MET A 69 11.86 -19.53 7.05
CA MET A 69 10.70 -19.82 7.90
C MET A 69 10.80 -19.23 9.31
N ALA A 70 12.01 -19.04 9.86
CA ALA A 70 12.19 -18.42 11.18
C ALA A 70 11.88 -16.90 11.15
N GLU A 71 12.28 -16.21 10.08
CA GLU A 71 11.91 -14.81 9.82
C GLU A 71 10.40 -14.67 9.56
N LEU A 72 9.79 -15.57 8.79
CA LEU A 72 8.33 -15.59 8.58
C LEU A 72 7.57 -15.80 9.91
N ARG A 73 7.98 -16.78 10.73
CA ARG A 73 7.44 -17.00 12.07
C ARG A 73 7.65 -15.80 12.99
N GLY A 74 8.78 -15.10 12.88
CA GLY A 74 9.12 -13.89 13.62
C GLY A 74 8.26 -12.68 13.24
N SER A 75 7.92 -12.53 11.96
CA SER A 75 7.08 -11.43 11.44
C SER A 75 5.65 -11.43 11.99
N ARG A 76 5.15 -12.58 12.46
CA ARG A 76 3.75 -12.81 12.88
C ARG A 76 2.69 -12.55 11.80
N PHE A 77 3.07 -12.41 10.53
CA PHE A 77 2.11 -12.35 9.41
C PHE A 77 1.15 -13.55 9.44
N GLY A 78 -0.12 -13.32 9.10
CA GLY A 78 -1.17 -14.34 9.13
C GLY A 78 -1.42 -14.99 10.50
N ARG A 79 -1.03 -14.36 11.61
CA ARG A 79 -1.17 -14.89 12.98
C ARG A 79 -1.68 -13.82 13.96
N PRO A 80 -2.43 -14.20 15.02
CA PRO A 80 -2.88 -15.55 15.38
C PRO A 80 -4.04 -16.05 14.49
N TRP A 81 -4.53 -17.27 14.74
CA TRP A 81 -5.85 -17.73 14.30
C TRP A 81 -6.92 -16.65 14.64
N PRO A 82 -7.93 -16.38 13.77
CA PRO A 82 -8.33 -17.14 12.57
C PRO A 82 -7.65 -16.74 11.26
N ARG A 83 -6.70 -15.79 11.29
CA ARG A 83 -6.09 -15.13 10.13
C ARG A 83 -5.73 -16.08 8.98
N HIS A 84 -5.91 -15.60 7.76
CA HIS A 84 -5.77 -16.40 6.54
C HIS A 84 -4.42 -16.18 5.83
N GLY A 85 -3.66 -15.13 6.18
CA GLY A 85 -2.48 -14.68 5.43
C GLY A 85 -1.44 -15.76 5.14
N LEU A 86 -1.14 -16.64 6.10
CA LEU A 86 -0.22 -17.75 5.86
C LEU A 86 -0.80 -18.78 4.87
N LYS A 87 -2.10 -19.08 4.95
CA LYS A 87 -2.79 -19.98 4.00
C LYS A 87 -2.81 -19.36 2.59
N LEU A 88 -3.00 -18.04 2.51
CA LEU A 88 -2.97 -17.26 1.26
C LEU A 88 -1.56 -17.26 0.64
N LEU A 89 -0.51 -17.08 1.45
CA LEU A 89 0.89 -17.15 1.00
C LEU A 89 1.27 -18.57 0.53
N PHE A 90 0.79 -19.61 1.22
CA PHE A 90 0.99 -21.00 0.81
C PHE A 90 0.33 -21.29 -0.55
N TRP A 91 -0.94 -20.92 -0.71
CA TRP A 91 -1.66 -21.00 -2.00
C TRP A 91 -0.92 -20.26 -3.10
N PHE A 92 -0.51 -19.02 -2.83
CA PHE A 92 0.20 -18.21 -3.82
C PHE A 92 1.48 -18.91 -4.30
N ALA A 93 2.26 -19.49 -3.39
CA ALA A 93 3.50 -20.18 -3.71
C ALA A 93 3.31 -21.52 -4.44
N ASN A 94 2.22 -22.26 -4.17
CA ASN A 94 2.01 -23.62 -4.68
C ASN A 94 1.09 -23.71 -5.91
N ASP A 95 0.06 -22.86 -5.98
CA ASP A 95 -1.03 -22.95 -6.94
C ASP A 95 -1.01 -21.77 -7.96
N TYR A 96 -0.62 -20.56 -7.54
CA TYR A 96 -0.70 -19.35 -8.38
C TYR A 96 0.58 -19.06 -9.19
N ILE A 97 1.77 -19.39 -8.67
CA ILE A 97 3.05 -19.22 -9.41
C ILE A 97 3.66 -20.56 -9.81
N VAL A 98 4.50 -20.53 -10.84
CA VAL A 98 5.47 -21.57 -11.19
C VAL A 98 6.88 -21.01 -11.25
N PHE A 99 7.87 -21.89 -11.11
CA PHE A 99 9.29 -21.58 -11.27
C PHE A 99 9.82 -22.21 -12.56
N ASP A 100 10.62 -21.47 -13.32
CA ASP A 100 11.35 -22.01 -14.47
C ASP A 100 12.73 -22.58 -14.08
N ASN A 101 13.50 -23.04 -15.07
CA ASN A 101 14.83 -23.63 -14.85
C ASN A 101 15.87 -22.62 -14.30
N ASP A 102 15.68 -21.32 -14.54
CA ASP A 102 16.50 -20.22 -13.99
C ASP A 102 15.97 -19.75 -12.61
N ASN A 103 14.92 -20.41 -12.11
CA ASN A 103 14.18 -20.11 -10.88
C ASN A 103 13.47 -18.74 -10.93
N GLN A 104 13.12 -18.26 -12.11
CA GLN A 104 12.24 -17.10 -12.30
C GLN A 104 10.80 -17.48 -11.97
N MET A 105 10.06 -16.56 -11.35
CA MET A 105 8.66 -16.77 -10.95
C MET A 105 7.73 -16.25 -12.04
N PHE A 106 6.84 -17.09 -12.55
CA PHE A 106 5.78 -16.71 -13.47
C PHE A 106 4.42 -16.96 -12.84
N ALA A 107 3.43 -16.11 -13.11
CA ALA A 107 2.05 -16.36 -12.69
C ALA A 107 1.32 -17.30 -13.66
N ASN A 108 0.48 -18.18 -13.12
CA ASN A 108 -0.39 -19.08 -13.89
C ASN A 108 -1.64 -18.36 -14.45
N TYR A 109 -1.96 -17.18 -13.93
CA TYR A 109 -3.16 -16.39 -14.23
C TYR A 109 -2.80 -14.91 -14.26
N ASP A 110 -3.43 -14.11 -15.12
CA ASP A 110 -3.20 -12.67 -15.18
C ASP A 110 -3.97 -11.95 -14.05
N PRO A 111 -3.30 -11.18 -13.15
CA PRO A 111 -3.99 -10.44 -12.10
C PRO A 111 -4.86 -9.28 -12.64
N GLU A 112 -4.74 -8.88 -13.91
CA GLU A 112 -5.63 -7.91 -14.55
C GLU A 112 -7.04 -8.47 -14.78
N GLU A 113 -7.20 -9.79 -14.92
CA GLU A 113 -8.50 -10.45 -15.09
C GLU A 113 -9.34 -10.44 -13.80
N GLY A 114 -8.75 -10.08 -12.66
CA GLY A 114 -9.41 -9.94 -11.36
C GLY A 114 -9.72 -11.26 -10.65
N ASP A 115 -9.26 -12.37 -11.22
CA ASP A 115 -9.52 -13.71 -10.72
C ASP A 115 -9.00 -13.89 -9.28
N PHE A 116 -9.63 -14.77 -8.50
CA PHE A 116 -9.39 -14.91 -7.05
C PHE A 116 -9.62 -13.64 -6.19
N GLY A 117 -9.99 -12.50 -6.77
CA GLY A 117 -10.05 -11.19 -6.11
C GLY A 117 -8.76 -10.37 -6.22
N PHE A 118 -7.94 -10.63 -7.23
CA PHE A 118 -6.86 -9.70 -7.62
C PHE A 118 -7.43 -8.35 -8.07
N HIS A 119 -6.70 -7.27 -7.80
CA HIS A 119 -7.01 -5.92 -8.30
C HIS A 119 -5.78 -5.01 -8.24
N HIS A 120 -5.72 -3.96 -9.08
CA HIS A 120 -4.53 -3.10 -9.19
C HIS A 120 -4.28 -2.27 -7.91
N PHE A 121 -3.19 -2.59 -7.20
CA PHE A 121 -2.72 -1.84 -6.03
C PHE A 121 -2.00 -0.56 -6.46
N ARG A 122 -2.60 0.61 -6.18
CA ARG A 122 -2.07 1.90 -6.66
C ARG A 122 -0.83 2.42 -5.92
N ASN A 123 -0.39 1.78 -4.84
CA ASN A 123 0.76 2.18 -4.00
C ASN A 123 0.83 3.71 -3.78
N ARG A 124 -0.29 4.32 -3.37
CA ARG A 124 -0.49 5.78 -3.39
C ARG A 124 0.54 6.46 -2.46
N LEU A 125 0.90 7.70 -2.78
CA LEU A 125 1.69 8.52 -1.87
C LEU A 125 0.75 9.08 -0.80
N GLU A 126 0.92 8.63 0.44
CA GLU A 126 0.08 9.00 1.57
C GLU A 126 0.87 9.93 2.50
N CYS A 127 0.25 11.05 2.87
CA CYS A 127 0.89 12.13 3.62
C CYS A 127 0.20 12.35 4.96
N GLU A 128 0.93 12.08 6.05
CA GLU A 128 0.46 12.28 7.43
C GLU A 128 1.45 13.17 8.18
N ASN A 129 0.97 14.17 8.92
CA ASN A 129 1.81 15.09 9.72
C ASN A 129 2.98 15.74 8.92
N ASN A 130 2.76 16.01 7.62
CA ASN A 130 3.74 16.50 6.63
C ASN A 130 4.85 15.51 6.23
N VAL A 131 4.75 14.24 6.61
CA VAL A 131 5.60 13.15 6.12
C VAL A 131 4.84 12.35 5.06
N CYS A 132 5.36 12.33 3.83
CA CYS A 132 4.75 11.60 2.72
C CYS A 132 5.52 10.30 2.47
N LYS A 133 4.82 9.16 2.45
CA LYS A 133 5.40 7.82 2.24
C LYS A 133 4.49 6.99 1.31
N ARG A 134 5.07 6.01 0.63
CA ARG A 134 4.32 4.91 0.01
C ARG A 134 4.42 3.66 0.90
N LEU A 135 3.49 2.73 0.76
CA LEU A 135 3.58 1.43 1.45
C LEU A 135 4.78 0.61 0.95
N LEU A 136 4.98 0.60 -0.36
CA LEU A 136 6.04 -0.14 -1.05
C LEU A 136 6.99 0.84 -1.77
N PRO A 137 8.28 0.49 -1.95
CA PRO A 137 9.18 1.28 -2.78
C PRO A 137 8.70 1.27 -4.25
N ASP A 138 8.97 2.34 -4.99
CA ASP A 138 8.59 2.42 -6.41
C ASP A 138 9.29 1.32 -7.23
N GLY A 139 8.50 0.39 -7.76
CA GLY A 139 9.00 -0.88 -8.32
C GLY A 139 9.35 -0.86 -9.81
N GLY A 140 8.99 0.21 -10.54
CA GLY A 140 9.09 0.29 -12.01
C GLY A 140 8.01 -0.50 -12.77
N TYR A 141 7.24 -1.34 -12.07
CA TYR A 141 6.21 -2.21 -12.60
C TYR A 141 4.87 -2.00 -11.86
N PRO A 142 3.72 -2.34 -12.46
CA PRO A 142 2.43 -2.36 -11.76
C PRO A 142 2.44 -3.26 -10.52
N PHE A 143 1.52 -2.98 -9.59
CA PHE A 143 1.28 -3.81 -8.42
C PHE A 143 -0.17 -4.29 -8.37
N TYR A 144 -0.41 -5.50 -7.86
CA TYR A 144 -1.74 -6.07 -7.69
C TYR A 144 -1.90 -6.65 -6.29
N GLU A 145 -3.02 -6.34 -5.64
CA GLU A 145 -3.40 -6.83 -4.31
C GLU A 145 -4.31 -8.05 -4.45
N VAL A 146 -4.11 -9.04 -3.57
CA VAL A 146 -5.06 -10.15 -3.36
C VAL A 146 -5.18 -10.48 -1.87
N GLY A 147 -6.33 -10.99 -1.47
CA GLY A 147 -6.57 -11.49 -0.11
C GLY A 147 -7.88 -11.05 0.51
N ASN A 148 -8.57 -10.04 -0.04
CA ASN A 148 -9.85 -9.59 0.51
C ASN A 148 -10.97 -10.62 0.28
N LEU A 149 -11.17 -11.49 1.27
CA LEU A 149 -12.14 -12.59 1.26
C LEU A 149 -13.62 -12.17 1.28
N HIS A 150 -13.91 -10.87 1.17
CA HIS A 150 -15.27 -10.34 0.95
C HIS A 150 -15.60 -10.12 -0.53
N LEU A 151 -14.63 -10.18 -1.43
CA LEU A 151 -14.85 -10.06 -2.88
C LEU A 151 -15.48 -11.33 -3.44
N THR A 152 -16.46 -11.21 -4.35
CA THR A 152 -17.09 -12.37 -5.02
C THR A 152 -16.08 -13.23 -5.78
N ALA A 153 -15.08 -12.62 -6.42
CA ALA A 153 -14.01 -13.36 -7.11
C ALA A 153 -13.16 -14.22 -6.14
N SER A 154 -13.08 -13.86 -4.85
CA SER A 154 -12.37 -14.68 -3.85
C SER A 154 -13.08 -15.98 -3.50
N TYR A 155 -14.29 -16.25 -4.02
CA TYR A 155 -14.87 -17.61 -4.00
C TYR A 155 -14.07 -18.62 -4.86
N PHE A 156 -13.25 -18.18 -5.82
CA PHE A 156 -12.39 -19.06 -6.62
C PHE A 156 -11.11 -19.53 -5.91
N MET A 157 -10.71 -18.90 -4.79
CA MET A 157 -9.59 -19.41 -3.97
C MET A 157 -9.86 -20.84 -3.44
N PRO A 158 -8.84 -21.60 -3.00
CA PRO A 158 -9.07 -22.85 -2.30
C PRO A 158 -9.88 -22.65 -1.01
N ASN A 159 -10.72 -23.64 -0.66
CA ASN A 159 -11.50 -23.60 0.58
C ASN A 159 -10.60 -23.44 1.82
N TYR A 160 -9.41 -24.04 1.82
CA TYR A 160 -8.47 -23.96 2.94
C TYR A 160 -8.01 -22.52 3.24
N VAL A 161 -7.89 -21.66 2.22
CA VAL A 161 -7.55 -20.24 2.40
C VAL A 161 -8.70 -19.49 3.07
N ARG A 162 -9.93 -19.64 2.55
CA ARG A 162 -11.14 -19.00 3.10
C ARG A 162 -11.58 -19.55 4.45
N LYS A 163 -11.13 -20.74 4.85
CA LYS A 163 -11.58 -21.40 6.08
C LYS A 163 -11.28 -20.52 7.30
N TYR A 164 -12.31 -20.28 8.10
CA TYR A 164 -12.36 -19.40 9.27
C TYR A 164 -12.44 -17.88 8.99
N ASN A 165 -12.69 -17.43 7.75
CA ASN A 165 -13.28 -16.11 7.53
C ASN A 165 -14.68 -16.07 8.18
N THR A 166 -14.96 -15.05 8.98
CA THR A 166 -16.25 -14.89 9.67
C THR A 166 -17.25 -14.03 8.89
N GLY A 167 -16.78 -13.22 7.93
CA GLY A 167 -17.57 -12.18 7.25
C GLY A 167 -17.86 -10.94 8.10
N ASN A 168 -17.36 -10.86 9.34
CA ASN A 168 -17.56 -9.72 10.24
C ASN A 168 -16.40 -8.73 10.17
N ILE A 169 -16.51 -7.64 10.92
CA ILE A 169 -15.41 -6.70 11.15
C ILE A 169 -14.50 -7.27 12.25
N ASP A 170 -13.63 -8.22 11.86
CA ASP A 170 -12.60 -8.81 12.73
C ASP A 170 -11.31 -9.12 11.94
N THR A 171 -10.31 -9.71 12.62
CA THR A 171 -8.99 -10.00 12.02
C THR A 171 -9.00 -11.12 10.97
N SER A 172 -10.09 -11.86 10.77
CA SER A 172 -10.12 -13.06 9.91
C SER A 172 -9.90 -12.77 8.41
N ASN A 173 -10.09 -11.52 7.98
CA ASN A 173 -9.89 -11.03 6.61
C ASN A 173 -8.93 -9.81 6.54
N MET A 174 -7.94 -9.72 7.44
CA MET A 174 -7.02 -8.57 7.49
C MET A 174 -5.76 -8.72 6.64
N ASP A 175 -5.44 -9.93 6.13
CA ASP A 175 -4.17 -10.22 5.47
C ASP A 175 -4.23 -9.96 3.96
N ARG A 176 -3.14 -9.45 3.37
CA ARG A 176 -3.01 -9.29 1.92
C ARG A 176 -1.64 -9.77 1.42
N LEU A 177 -1.64 -10.20 0.16
CA LEU A 177 -0.44 -10.20 -0.66
C LEU A 177 -0.52 -9.01 -1.61
N ILE A 178 0.63 -8.39 -1.89
CA ILE A 178 0.78 -7.44 -2.99
C ILE A 178 1.93 -7.93 -3.85
N ILE A 179 1.68 -8.13 -5.14
CA ILE A 179 2.68 -8.62 -6.11
C ILE A 179 3.04 -7.51 -7.09
N SER A 180 4.28 -7.48 -7.55
CA SER A 180 4.75 -6.62 -8.63
C SER A 180 4.94 -7.46 -9.88
N MET A 181 4.25 -7.12 -10.98
CA MET A 181 4.15 -7.96 -12.18
C MET A 181 4.79 -7.28 -13.40
N ARG A 182 5.61 -8.02 -14.15
CA ARG A 182 6.17 -7.55 -15.42
C ARG A 182 5.21 -7.85 -16.59
N PRO A 183 5.32 -7.15 -17.74
CA PRO A 183 4.48 -7.40 -18.92
C PRO A 183 4.60 -8.79 -19.58
N ASP A 184 5.53 -9.63 -19.11
CA ASP A 184 5.78 -11.01 -19.55
C ASP A 184 5.28 -12.06 -18.53
N MET A 185 4.38 -11.65 -17.61
CA MET A 185 3.87 -12.44 -16.49
C MET A 185 4.94 -12.87 -15.45
N THR A 186 6.17 -12.33 -15.52
CA THR A 186 7.17 -12.53 -14.46
C THR A 186 6.76 -11.78 -13.20
N VAL A 187 6.67 -12.49 -12.07
CA VAL A 187 6.52 -11.89 -10.74
C VAL A 187 7.86 -11.33 -10.29
N ASP A 188 7.99 -10.00 -10.24
CA ASP A 188 9.23 -9.31 -9.88
C ASP A 188 9.46 -9.30 -8.35
N LYS A 189 8.41 -9.06 -7.57
CA LYS A 189 8.43 -9.02 -6.10
C LYS A 189 7.09 -9.49 -5.52
N VAL A 190 7.15 -10.07 -4.32
CA VAL A 190 5.99 -10.52 -3.55
C VAL A 190 6.08 -9.92 -2.16
N TYR A 191 5.02 -9.24 -1.73
CA TYR A 191 4.93 -8.62 -0.42
C TYR A 191 3.78 -9.23 0.38
N VAL A 192 4.01 -9.42 1.68
CA VAL A 192 2.97 -9.71 2.68
C VAL A 192 2.69 -8.46 3.48
N THR A 193 1.42 -8.18 3.75
CA THR A 193 1.00 -7.04 4.57
C THR A 193 -0.34 -7.33 5.26
N GLN A 194 -0.73 -6.45 6.18
CA GLN A 194 -2.00 -6.50 6.88
C GLN A 194 -2.64 -5.12 6.89
N HIS A 195 -3.97 -5.05 6.97
CA HIS A 195 -4.62 -3.81 7.34
C HIS A 195 -4.40 -3.49 8.83
N GLU A 196 -4.21 -2.21 9.16
CA GLU A 196 -4.22 -1.73 10.55
C GLU A 196 -5.63 -1.33 11.01
N ASP A 197 -6.49 -0.87 10.10
CA ASP A 197 -7.89 -0.52 10.34
C ASP A 197 -8.82 -0.98 9.18
N LEU A 198 -9.92 -0.27 8.90
CA LEU A 198 -10.85 -0.61 7.81
C LEU A 198 -10.37 -0.20 6.40
N ARG A 199 -9.23 0.50 6.28
CA ARG A 199 -8.77 1.15 5.05
C ARG A 199 -7.25 1.10 4.87
N ASN A 200 -6.52 1.42 5.93
CA ASN A 200 -5.08 1.62 5.90
C ASN A 200 -4.33 0.29 5.90
N PHE A 201 -3.12 0.30 5.33
CA PHE A 201 -2.15 -0.78 5.45
C PHE A 201 -1.18 -0.51 6.58
N ASP A 202 -0.73 -1.55 7.27
CA ASP A 202 0.28 -1.47 8.32
C ASP A 202 1.70 -1.44 7.70
N PRO A 203 2.40 -0.30 7.67
CA PRO A 203 3.74 -0.20 7.08
C PRO A 203 4.83 -0.83 7.97
N VAL A 204 4.53 -1.15 9.23
CA VAL A 204 5.47 -1.79 10.17
C VAL A 204 5.44 -3.32 9.98
N ASN A 205 4.26 -3.88 9.69
CA ASN A 205 4.06 -5.30 9.40
C ASN A 205 3.91 -5.60 7.89
N THR A 206 4.52 -4.76 7.05
CA THR A 206 4.70 -5.01 5.63
C THR A 206 6.10 -5.55 5.36
N TYR A 207 6.20 -6.66 4.63
CA TYR A 207 7.45 -7.35 4.36
C TYR A 207 7.52 -7.87 2.92
N CYS A 208 8.72 -7.92 2.34
CA CYS A 208 8.98 -8.61 1.08
C CYS A 208 9.28 -10.10 1.38
N ILE A 209 8.77 -11.02 0.58
CA ILE A 209 9.12 -12.44 0.69
C ILE A 209 10.26 -12.73 -0.30
N SER A 210 11.33 -13.39 0.17
CA SER A 210 12.41 -13.77 -0.73
C SER A 210 11.97 -14.88 -1.69
N ARG A 211 12.53 -14.87 -2.90
CA ARG A 211 12.32 -15.93 -3.91
C ARG A 211 12.63 -17.32 -3.36
N GLY A 212 13.74 -17.45 -2.61
CA GLY A 212 14.12 -18.71 -1.95
C GLY A 212 13.15 -19.16 -0.87
N LEU A 213 12.49 -18.24 -0.16
CA LEU A 213 11.46 -18.58 0.82
C LEU A 213 10.18 -19.09 0.13
N LEU A 214 9.81 -18.56 -1.04
CA LEU A 214 8.72 -19.12 -1.85
C LEU A 214 9.06 -20.51 -2.40
N MET A 215 10.28 -20.72 -2.89
CA MET A 215 10.77 -22.03 -3.37
C MET A 215 10.76 -23.12 -2.29
N ILE A 216 10.90 -22.75 -1.02
CA ILE A 216 10.81 -23.67 0.14
C ILE A 216 9.36 -24.08 0.43
N MET A 217 8.36 -23.31 -0.02
CA MET A 217 6.94 -23.63 0.18
C MET A 217 6.34 -24.48 -0.94
N CYS A 218 6.91 -24.45 -2.15
CA CYS A 218 6.21 -24.83 -3.38
C CYS A 218 6.57 -26.20 -3.99
N GLY A 219 7.35 -27.05 -3.29
CA GLY A 219 7.74 -28.35 -3.85
C GLY A 219 8.78 -28.28 -4.98
N HIS A 220 9.49 -27.16 -5.13
CA HIS A 220 10.70 -27.12 -5.96
C HIS A 220 11.66 -28.23 -5.48
N PRO A 221 12.50 -28.87 -6.33
CA PRO A 221 13.38 -29.98 -5.94
C PRO A 221 14.38 -29.72 -4.78
N SER A 222 14.41 -28.50 -4.22
CA SER A 222 15.09 -28.11 -2.98
C SER A 222 14.24 -28.19 -1.69
N GLY A 223 12.92 -28.42 -1.76
CA GLY A 223 12.04 -28.51 -0.59
C GLY A 223 10.55 -28.67 -0.92
N ASP A 224 10.01 -29.86 -0.62
CA ASP A 224 8.56 -30.13 -0.56
C ASP A 224 8.04 -29.94 0.88
N MET A 225 6.89 -29.27 1.01
CA MET A 225 6.32 -28.86 2.28
C MET A 225 4.79 -28.83 2.23
N SER A 226 4.15 -29.84 2.85
CA SER A 226 2.69 -29.81 3.03
C SER A 226 2.22 -28.58 3.83
N LEU A 227 1.00 -28.09 3.51
CA LEU A 227 0.35 -26.96 4.21
C LEU A 227 0.39 -27.09 5.75
N SER A 228 0.22 -28.30 6.28
CA SER A 228 0.26 -28.53 7.73
C SER A 228 1.64 -28.27 8.32
N ASN A 229 2.71 -28.72 7.66
CA ASN A 229 4.07 -28.51 8.13
C ASN A 229 4.51 -27.05 7.92
N PHE A 230 4.09 -26.41 6.83
CA PHE A 230 4.28 -24.97 6.63
C PHE A 230 3.65 -24.14 7.75
N LEU A 231 2.38 -24.40 8.09
CA LEU A 231 1.68 -23.69 9.16
C LEU A 231 2.35 -23.92 10.52
N GLU A 232 2.78 -25.15 10.82
CA GLU A 232 3.53 -25.49 12.02
C GLU A 232 4.87 -24.74 12.10
N GLN A 233 5.66 -24.75 11.03
CA GLN A 233 6.95 -24.05 10.95
C GLN A 233 6.79 -22.53 11.09
N ALA A 234 5.75 -21.93 10.48
CA ALA A 234 5.39 -20.53 10.66
C ALA A 234 4.81 -20.21 12.08
N GLY A 235 4.54 -21.24 12.88
CA GLY A 235 4.01 -21.12 14.24
C GLY A 235 2.52 -20.81 14.33
N TYR A 236 1.73 -21.13 13.29
CA TYR A 236 0.28 -20.99 13.28
C TYR A 236 -0.36 -22.11 14.12
N SER A 237 -0.89 -21.75 15.29
CA SER A 237 -1.58 -22.70 16.16
C SER A 237 -3.02 -22.92 15.67
N ASN A 238 -3.37 -24.16 15.33
CA ASN A 238 -4.75 -24.56 14.98
C ASN A 238 -5.71 -24.63 16.17
N HIS A 239 -5.32 -24.08 17.33
CA HIS A 239 -6.25 -23.86 18.43
C HIS A 239 -7.17 -22.71 18.05
N GLU A 240 -8.44 -23.04 17.76
CA GLU A 240 -9.53 -22.10 18.01
C GLU A 240 -9.40 -21.60 19.46
N PRO A 241 -9.74 -20.32 19.75
CA PRO A 241 -9.72 -19.83 21.12
C PRO A 241 -10.59 -20.76 21.96
N ILE A 242 -9.98 -21.41 22.95
CA ILE A 242 -10.71 -22.27 23.88
C ILE A 242 -11.75 -21.38 24.54
N SER A 243 -13.01 -21.55 24.13
CA SER A 243 -14.16 -20.96 24.79
C SER A 243 -14.00 -21.24 26.27
N ILE A 244 -13.81 -20.18 27.07
CA ILE A 244 -13.46 -20.30 28.48
C ILE A 244 -14.52 -21.20 29.11
N MET A 245 -14.10 -22.39 29.55
CA MET A 245 -15.00 -23.37 30.14
C MET A 245 -15.48 -22.84 31.50
N TYR A 246 -16.57 -22.07 31.48
CA TYR A 246 -17.36 -21.69 32.64
C TYR A 246 -18.08 -22.91 33.21
N GLN A 247 -17.30 -23.89 33.69
CA GLN A 247 -17.78 -24.94 34.58
C GLN A 247 -17.85 -24.37 36.00
N GLY A 248 -19.07 -24.01 36.41
CA GLY A 248 -19.34 -23.27 37.64
C GLY A 248 -19.20 -21.75 37.43
N ILE A 249 -20.07 -20.91 38.00
CA ILE A 249 -21.10 -21.16 39.01
C ILE A 249 -22.48 -20.80 38.43
N ALA A 250 -23.50 -21.63 38.66
CA ALA A 250 -24.88 -21.31 38.30
C ALA A 250 -25.50 -20.32 39.32
N PRO A 251 -26.00 -19.14 38.90
CA PRO A 251 -26.84 -18.31 39.75
C PRO A 251 -28.16 -19.03 40.04
N ARG A 252 -28.64 -18.96 41.29
CA ARG A 252 -30.00 -19.40 41.62
C ARG A 252 -31.03 -18.38 41.14
N GLU A 253 -32.19 -18.93 40.80
CA GLU A 253 -33.48 -18.31 40.44
C GLU A 253 -33.67 -16.81 40.72
N SER A 254 -34.18 -16.11 39.71
CA SER A 254 -35.43 -15.35 39.86
C SER A 254 -36.24 -15.42 38.56
N ARG A 255 -37.54 -15.07 38.62
CA ARG A 255 -38.48 -15.17 37.50
C ARG A 255 -38.66 -13.84 36.75
N ASP A 256 -39.37 -13.96 35.63
CA ASP A 256 -40.11 -12.91 34.93
C ASP A 256 -39.32 -11.73 34.32
N THR A 257 -39.10 -11.81 33.01
CA THR A 257 -39.84 -10.96 32.05
C THR A 257 -39.80 -11.60 30.65
N ARG A 258 -40.87 -11.48 29.87
CA ARG A 258 -41.07 -12.24 28.61
C ARG A 258 -41.03 -11.34 27.37
N ILE A 259 -39.94 -11.48 26.60
CA ILE A 259 -39.83 -11.23 25.15
C ILE A 259 -40.17 -9.80 24.66
N ASN A 260 -39.15 -9.04 24.28
CA ASN A 260 -39.00 -8.50 22.91
C ASN A 260 -37.64 -7.79 22.77
N ILE A 261 -36.77 -8.33 21.92
CA ILE A 261 -35.64 -7.61 21.32
C ILE A 261 -35.76 -7.84 19.82
N GLU A 262 -35.87 -6.77 19.05
CA GLU A 262 -36.02 -6.82 17.60
C GLU A 262 -34.72 -7.32 16.94
N VAL A 263 -34.84 -8.26 16.01
CA VAL A 263 -33.71 -8.81 15.27
C VAL A 263 -33.42 -7.90 14.07
N GLU A 264 -32.86 -6.71 14.33
CA GLU A 264 -32.47 -5.77 13.28
C GLU A 264 -31.02 -5.27 13.44
N SER A 265 -30.09 -6.04 12.88
CA SER A 265 -28.78 -5.54 12.43
C SER A 265 -28.09 -6.58 11.54
N ARG A 266 -28.75 -7.00 10.44
CA ARG A 266 -28.03 -7.62 9.32
C ARG A 266 -27.18 -6.53 8.68
N ALA A 267 -25.85 -6.60 8.82
CA ALA A 267 -24.95 -5.77 8.05
C ALA A 267 -25.22 -6.00 6.55
N ALA A 268 -25.43 -4.93 5.79
CA ALA A 268 -25.74 -5.04 4.37
C ALA A 268 -24.51 -5.57 3.60
N PRO A 269 -24.69 -6.48 2.63
CA PRO A 269 -23.61 -6.83 1.71
C PRO A 269 -23.19 -5.58 0.92
N GLY A 270 -21.88 -5.37 0.78
CA GLY A 270 -21.29 -4.24 0.04
C GLY A 270 -20.51 -3.20 0.86
N PHE A 271 -20.55 -3.24 2.21
CA PHE A 271 -19.82 -2.24 3.04
C PHE A 271 -18.31 -2.20 2.74
N TRP A 272 -17.69 -3.36 2.48
CA TRP A 272 -16.26 -3.47 2.17
C TRP A 272 -15.91 -3.13 0.71
N GLU A 273 -16.89 -3.16 -0.21
CA GLU A 273 -16.71 -2.80 -1.62
C GLU A 273 -16.55 -1.29 -1.81
N SER A 274 -16.87 -0.48 -0.79
CA SER A 274 -16.82 0.98 -0.86
C SER A 274 -15.48 1.61 -0.50
N TYR A 275 -14.51 0.85 0.03
CA TYR A 275 -13.31 1.44 0.66
C TYR A 275 -11.94 1.06 0.06
N CYS A 276 -11.79 -0.12 -0.56
CA CYS A 276 -10.60 -0.43 -1.37
C CYS A 276 -10.84 -0.21 -2.88
N THR A 277 -12.10 -0.21 -3.31
CA THR A 277 -12.52 -0.21 -4.73
C THR A 277 -12.99 1.15 -5.26
N ILE A 278 -12.49 2.26 -4.69
CA ILE A 278 -12.64 3.60 -5.31
C ILE A 278 -11.67 3.71 -6.50
N LEU A 279 -12.23 3.32 -7.65
CA LEU A 279 -11.73 3.50 -9.02
C LEU A 279 -11.27 4.96 -9.27
#